data_AF-A0A2D6Y6W7-F1
#
_entry.id   AF-A0A2D6Y6W7-F1
#
_cell.length_a   1.000
_cell.length_b   1.000
_cell.length_c   1.000
_cell.angle_alpha   90.00
_cell.angle_beta   90.00
_cell.angle_gamma   90.00
#
_symmetry.space_group_name_H-M   'P 1'
#
loop_
_entity.id
_entity.type
_entity.pdbx_description
1 polymer ?
#
loop_
_entity_poly.entity_id
_entity_poly.type
_entity_poly.pdbx_seq_one_letter_code
_entity_poly.pdbx_strand_id
1 'polypeptide(L)'
;MALTNRWRRALLIPCVALTAAALQQVGGFAQAAPGRRMSDSNLTDSQKQQLFRARRNWALKSYDQRLALLRSGQSCLERAQTPEAGKACMQQQREARRRLRLQGKRVMDAERRRLGLPALPEFRSQRPERS
;
A
#
# COMPACT_ATOMS: atom_id res chain seq x y z
N MET A 1 14.28 70.62 16.02
CA MET A 1 15.30 69.83 15.30
C MET A 1 14.72 68.47 14.99
N ALA A 2 14.72 68.13 13.71
CA ALA A 2 14.11 66.94 13.15
C ALA A 2 14.89 65.67 13.49
N LEU A 3 14.19 64.63 13.92
CA LEU A 3 14.69 63.25 13.94
C LEU A 3 13.78 62.43 13.02
N THR A 4 14.46 61.75 12.12
CA THR A 4 13.99 61.43 10.78
C THR A 4 13.13 60.16 10.74
N ASN A 5 12.16 60.23 9.84
CA ASN A 5 11.07 59.30 9.55
C ASN A 5 11.55 57.99 8.87
N ARG A 6 12.65 57.40 9.37
CA ARG A 6 13.42 56.37 8.64
C ARG A 6 13.30 54.94 9.19
N TRP A 7 12.64 54.77 10.35
CA TRP A 7 12.51 53.45 11.02
C TRP A 7 11.08 52.89 11.06
N ARG A 8 10.09 53.60 10.49
CA ARG A 8 8.70 53.11 10.38
C ARG A 8 8.40 52.30 9.11
N ARG A 9 9.35 52.20 8.17
CA ARG A 9 9.18 51.46 6.90
C ARG A 9 9.82 50.05 6.89
N ALA A 10 10.48 49.64 7.97
CA ALA A 10 11.08 48.30 8.08
C ALA A 10 10.16 47.24 8.71
N LEU A 11 8.97 47.63 9.19
CA LEU A 11 8.03 46.73 9.89
C LEU A 11 6.78 46.37 9.07
N LEU A 12 6.82 46.57 7.76
CA LEU A 12 5.74 46.14 6.86
C LEU A 12 6.36 45.29 5.75
N ILE A 13 6.83 44.11 6.13
CA ILE A 13 6.93 42.99 5.17
C ILE A 13 5.51 42.45 5.05
N PRO A 14 4.80 42.66 3.93
CA PRO A 14 3.47 42.10 3.75
C PRO A 14 3.61 40.58 3.63
N CYS A 15 3.27 39.86 4.70
CA CYS A 15 3.07 38.41 4.71
C CYS A 15 1.81 38.04 3.92
N VAL A 16 1.79 38.30 2.61
CA VAL A 16 0.70 37.88 1.73
C VAL A 16 1.28 37.33 0.42
N ALA A 17 2.06 36.26 0.52
CA ALA A 17 2.42 35.43 -0.65
C ALA A 17 2.91 34.02 -0.27
N LEU A 18 2.37 33.41 0.80
CA LEU A 18 2.76 32.06 1.23
C LEU A 18 1.52 31.23 1.65
N THR A 19 0.52 31.14 0.77
CA THR A 19 -0.65 30.25 0.97
C THR A 19 -0.98 29.40 -0.27
N ALA A 20 0.04 28.92 -0.99
CA ALA A 20 -0.17 27.94 -2.07
C ALA A 20 0.68 26.65 -1.96
N ALA A 21 1.46 26.46 -0.88
CA ALA A 21 2.34 25.29 -0.75
C ALA A 21 2.00 24.34 0.42
N ALA A 22 0.90 24.57 1.17
CA ALA A 22 0.59 23.76 2.36
C ALA A 22 -0.38 22.58 2.13
N LEU A 23 -1.01 22.45 0.95
CA LEU A 23 -1.93 21.33 0.67
C LEU A 23 -1.26 20.09 0.06
N GLN A 24 0.03 20.15 -0.28
CA GLN A 24 0.72 18.99 -0.88
C GLN A 24 1.32 18.01 0.12
N GLN A 25 1.31 18.31 1.43
CA GLN A 25 2.06 17.51 2.43
C GLN A 25 1.19 16.63 3.35
N VAL A 26 -0.15 16.70 3.28
CA VAL A 26 -1.04 15.83 4.09
C VAL A 26 -1.60 14.65 3.28
N GLY A 27 -1.31 14.60 1.99
CA GLY A 27 -1.65 13.48 1.11
C GLY A 27 -0.53 12.45 1.05
N GLY A 28 -0.19 11.84 2.19
CA GLY A 28 0.59 10.59 2.23
C GLY A 28 -0.21 9.42 1.65
N PHE A 29 -0.73 9.56 0.43
CA PHE A 29 -1.01 8.42 -0.40
C PHE A 29 0.35 7.83 -0.70
N ALA A 30 0.75 6.84 0.10
CA ALA A 30 1.74 5.89 -0.33
C ALA A 30 1.30 5.44 -1.72
N GLN A 31 1.93 6.01 -2.75
CA GLN A 31 1.82 5.52 -4.10
C GLN A 31 2.29 4.09 -3.96
N ALA A 32 1.31 3.18 -3.95
CA ALA A 32 1.57 1.76 -3.95
C ALA A 32 2.49 1.57 -5.15
N ALA A 33 3.79 1.40 -4.90
CA ALA A 33 4.78 1.20 -5.94
C ALA A 33 4.15 0.18 -6.89
N PRO A 34 4.00 0.49 -8.19
CA PRO A 34 3.32 -0.39 -9.11
C PRO A 34 4.12 -1.68 -9.12
N GLY A 35 3.69 -2.64 -8.29
CA GLY A 35 4.39 -3.88 -8.08
C GLY A 35 4.27 -4.62 -9.38
N ARG A 36 5.31 -4.47 -10.23
CA ARG A 36 5.54 -5.09 -11.53
C ARG A 36 4.29 -5.80 -12.05
N ARG A 37 3.23 -5.04 -12.36
CA ARG A 37 2.09 -5.60 -13.07
C ARG A 37 2.63 -5.89 -14.44
N MET A 38 2.65 -7.16 -14.82
CA MET A 38 2.92 -7.56 -16.19
C MET A 38 2.05 -6.67 -17.07
N SER A 39 2.66 -6.00 -18.05
CA SER A 39 2.00 -4.93 -18.78
C SER A 39 0.67 -5.44 -19.33
N ASP A 40 -0.45 -4.87 -18.85
CA ASP A 40 -1.80 -5.17 -19.33
C ASP A 40 -1.97 -4.78 -20.83
N SER A 41 -0.91 -4.22 -21.44
CA SER A 41 -0.85 -3.81 -22.85
C SER A 41 -1.00 -4.96 -23.84
N ASN A 42 -0.75 -6.22 -23.45
CA ASN A 42 -0.84 -7.37 -24.35
C ASN A 42 -2.14 -8.18 -24.15
N LEU A 43 -3.10 -7.69 -23.36
CA LEU A 43 -4.37 -8.37 -23.09
C LEU A 43 -5.49 -7.81 -23.96
N THR A 44 -6.32 -8.69 -24.50
CA THR A 44 -7.61 -8.29 -25.09
C THR A 44 -8.54 -7.74 -24.02
N ASP A 45 -9.49 -6.89 -24.40
CA ASP A 45 -10.43 -6.31 -23.42
C ASP A 45 -11.31 -7.36 -22.76
N SER A 46 -11.64 -8.45 -23.47
CA SER A 46 -12.32 -9.61 -22.89
C SER A 46 -11.48 -10.26 -21.78
N GLN A 47 -10.17 -10.47 -22.00
CA GLN A 47 -9.27 -11.01 -20.98
C GLN A 47 -9.15 -10.08 -19.77
N LYS A 48 -9.06 -8.76 -19.99
CA LYS A 48 -9.05 -7.77 -18.90
C LYS A 48 -10.33 -7.85 -18.08
N GLN A 49 -11.49 -7.92 -18.73
CA GLN A 49 -12.78 -8.00 -18.05
C GLN A 49 -12.91 -9.29 -17.24
N GLN A 50 -12.46 -10.43 -17.77
CA GLN A 50 -12.50 -11.71 -17.06
C GLN A 50 -11.56 -11.72 -15.84
N LEU A 51 -10.32 -11.24 -15.99
CA LEU A 51 -9.38 -11.09 -14.88
C LEU A 51 -9.90 -10.12 -13.81
N PHE A 52 -10.56 -9.03 -14.20
CA PHE A 52 -11.20 -8.11 -13.27
C PHE A 52 -12.30 -8.82 -12.47
N ARG A 53 -13.21 -9.54 -13.14
CA ARG A 53 -14.28 -10.30 -12.47
C ARG A 53 -13.71 -11.31 -11.49
N ALA A 54 -12.69 -12.06 -11.89
CA ALA A 54 -12.01 -13.03 -11.02
C ALA A 54 -11.39 -12.35 -9.79
N ARG A 55 -10.67 -11.23 -9.98
CA ARG A 55 -10.08 -10.46 -8.88
C ARG A 55 -11.15 -9.90 -7.94
N ARG A 56 -12.24 -9.35 -8.46
CA ARG A 56 -13.37 -8.85 -7.68
C ARG A 56 -14.02 -9.96 -6.86
N ASN A 57 -14.31 -11.10 -7.47
CA ASN A 57 -14.95 -12.23 -6.80
C ASN A 57 -14.05 -12.80 -5.70
N TRP A 58 -12.74 -12.94 -5.96
CA TRP A 58 -11.78 -13.31 -4.93
C TRP A 58 -11.72 -12.28 -3.79
N ALA A 59 -11.72 -10.98 -4.13
CA ALA A 59 -11.68 -9.92 -3.13
C ALA A 59 -12.89 -9.98 -2.19
N LEU A 60 -14.09 -10.20 -2.74
CA LEU A 60 -15.31 -10.38 -1.96
C LEU A 60 -15.25 -11.67 -1.12
N LYS A 61 -14.93 -12.81 -1.73
CA LYS A 61 -14.88 -14.12 -1.03
C LYS A 61 -13.88 -14.16 0.12
N SER A 62 -12.75 -13.45 -0.01
CA SER A 62 -11.69 -13.42 1.01
C SER A 62 -11.80 -12.25 1.99
N TYR A 63 -12.90 -11.47 1.95
CA TYR A 63 -13.04 -10.29 2.79
C TYR A 63 -13.05 -10.65 4.28
N ASP A 64 -13.87 -11.61 4.69
CA ASP A 64 -13.96 -12.03 6.10
C ASP A 64 -12.65 -12.63 6.60
N GLN A 65 -11.93 -13.36 5.75
CA GLN A 65 -10.61 -13.88 6.08
C GLN A 65 -9.60 -12.73 6.31
N ARG A 66 -9.63 -11.67 5.49
CA ARG A 66 -8.79 -10.48 5.73
C ARG A 66 -9.16 -9.80 7.05
N LEU A 67 -10.45 -9.65 7.32
CA LEU A 67 -10.93 -9.04 8.56
C LEU A 67 -10.49 -9.85 9.78
N ALA A 68 -10.62 -11.17 9.72
CA ALA A 68 -10.16 -12.08 10.77
C ALA A 68 -8.65 -11.96 11.01
N LEU A 69 -7.82 -11.86 9.96
CA LEU A 69 -6.38 -11.65 10.09
C LEU A 69 -5.99 -10.30 10.72
N LEU A 70 -6.79 -9.26 10.50
CA LEU A 70 -6.59 -7.96 11.12
C LEU A 70 -6.95 -8.03 12.61
N ARG A 71 -8.14 -8.56 12.92
CA ARG A 71 -8.62 -8.73 14.30
C ARG A 71 -7.69 -9.63 15.13
N SER A 72 -7.22 -10.74 14.56
CA SER A 72 -6.30 -11.65 15.24
C SER A 72 -4.95 -10.98 15.52
N GLY A 73 -4.45 -10.18 14.56
CA GLY A 73 -3.21 -9.41 14.74
C GLY A 73 -3.33 -8.36 15.83
N GLN A 74 -4.44 -7.60 15.84
CA GLN A 74 -4.75 -6.63 16.88
C GLN A 74 -4.79 -7.29 18.26
N SER A 75 -5.59 -8.35 18.43
CA SER A 75 -5.72 -9.06 19.71
C SER A 75 -4.40 -9.69 20.18
N CYS A 76 -3.53 -10.13 19.27
CA CYS A 76 -2.21 -10.64 19.64
C CYS A 76 -1.34 -9.53 20.22
N LEU A 77 -1.30 -8.36 19.57
CA LEU A 77 -0.52 -7.22 20.01
C LEU A 77 -1.03 -6.63 21.33
N GLU A 78 -2.35 -6.54 21.52
CA GLU A 78 -2.96 -6.08 22.78
C GLU A 78 -2.58 -6.96 23.98
N ARG A 79 -2.39 -8.27 23.76
CA ARG A 79 -1.98 -9.22 24.79
C ARG A 79 -0.47 -9.38 24.94
N ALA A 80 0.32 -8.80 24.03
CA ALA A 80 1.77 -8.93 24.06
C ALA A 80 2.36 -8.07 25.19
N GLN A 81 2.86 -8.71 26.24
CA GLN A 81 3.44 -8.03 27.40
C GLN A 81 4.95 -7.76 27.24
N THR A 82 5.59 -8.34 26.22
CA THR A 82 7.03 -8.22 25.99
C THR A 82 7.36 -7.90 24.53
N PRO A 83 8.53 -7.29 24.25
CA PRO A 83 9.01 -7.09 22.88
C PRO A 83 9.08 -8.40 22.07
N GLU A 84 9.46 -9.50 22.71
CA GLU A 84 9.58 -10.83 22.10
C GLU A 84 8.20 -11.37 21.69
N ALA A 85 7.20 -11.23 22.56
CA ALA A 85 5.82 -11.59 22.24
C ALA A 85 5.28 -10.74 21.08
N GLY A 86 5.58 -9.43 21.08
CA GLY A 86 5.22 -8.53 19.97
C GLY A 86 5.86 -8.97 18.65
N LYS A 87 7.15 -9.34 18.64
CA LYS A 87 7.84 -9.88 17.46
C LYS A 87 7.17 -11.16 16.96
N ALA A 88 6.81 -12.07 17.86
CA ALA A 88 6.12 -13.31 17.51
C ALA A 88 4.74 -13.04 16.86
N CYS A 89 3.94 -12.12 17.43
CA CYS A 89 2.67 -11.69 16.82
C CYS A 89 2.85 -11.17 15.39
N MET A 90 3.87 -10.33 15.17
CA MET A 90 4.15 -9.77 13.85
C MET A 90 4.60 -10.83 12.84
N GLN A 91 5.38 -11.83 13.28
CA GLN A 91 5.78 -12.96 12.44
C GLN A 91 4.56 -13.81 12.04
N GLN A 92 3.72 -14.19 13.00
CA GLN A 92 2.49 -14.95 12.74
C GLN A 92 1.58 -14.20 11.77
N GLN A 93 1.38 -12.89 11.97
CA GLN A 93 0.55 -12.08 11.08
C GLN A 93 1.16 -12.01 9.67
N ARG A 94 2.49 -11.90 9.54
CA ARG A 94 3.19 -11.90 8.25
C ARG A 94 2.99 -13.22 7.51
N GLU A 95 3.11 -14.35 8.19
CA GLU A 95 2.88 -15.67 7.60
C GLU A 95 1.44 -15.85 7.15
N ALA A 96 0.48 -15.46 8.00
CA ALA A 96 -0.93 -15.59 7.66
C ALA A 96 -1.30 -14.71 6.45
N ARG A 97 -0.78 -13.48 6.37
CA ARG A 97 -0.89 -12.62 5.17
C ARG A 97 -0.22 -13.24 3.95
N ARG A 98 0.93 -13.91 4.11
CA ARG A 98 1.60 -14.64 3.01
C ARG A 98 0.72 -15.77 2.49
N ARG A 99 0.14 -16.58 3.38
CA ARG A 99 -0.76 -17.69 3.02
C ARG A 99 -1.97 -17.18 2.24
N LEU A 100 -2.63 -16.12 2.72
CA LEU A 100 -3.76 -15.51 2.01
C LEU A 100 -3.35 -14.97 0.62
N ARG A 101 -2.19 -14.34 0.52
CA ARG A 101 -1.66 -13.86 -0.77
C ARG A 101 -1.42 -15.00 -1.75
N LEU A 102 -0.86 -16.12 -1.29
CA LEU A 102 -0.63 -17.31 -2.10
C LEU A 102 -1.95 -17.94 -2.57
N GLN A 103 -2.99 -17.95 -1.73
CA GLN A 103 -4.34 -18.38 -2.14
C GLN A 103 -4.87 -17.49 -3.27
N GLY A 104 -4.78 -16.17 -3.12
CA GLY A 104 -5.17 -15.23 -4.17
C GLY A 104 -4.36 -15.41 -5.45
N LYS A 105 -3.06 -15.66 -5.35
CA LYS A 105 -2.20 -15.98 -6.50
C LYS A 105 -2.70 -17.24 -7.22
N ARG A 106 -3.01 -18.32 -6.50
CA ARG A 106 -3.53 -19.56 -7.10
C ARG A 106 -4.84 -19.33 -7.86
N VAL A 107 -5.75 -18.53 -7.31
CA VAL A 107 -7.00 -18.17 -7.98
C VAL A 107 -6.73 -17.40 -9.27
N MET A 108 -5.85 -16.39 -9.22
CA MET A 108 -5.49 -15.61 -10.40
C MET A 108 -4.74 -16.44 -11.44
N ASP A 109 -3.83 -17.31 -11.03
CA ASP A 109 -3.08 -18.18 -11.93
C ASP A 109 -4.00 -19.20 -12.62
N ALA A 110 -5.00 -19.71 -11.91
CA ALA A 110 -6.03 -20.57 -12.52
C ALA A 110 -6.84 -19.82 -13.58
N GLU A 111 -7.27 -18.60 -13.28
CA GLU A 111 -7.97 -17.75 -14.25
C GLU A 111 -7.09 -17.43 -15.47
N ARG A 112 -5.82 -17.09 -15.24
CA ARG A 112 -4.86 -16.81 -16.32
C ARG A 112 -4.65 -18.02 -17.21
N ARG A 113 -4.47 -19.22 -16.64
CA ARG A 113 -4.36 -20.46 -17.42
C ARG A 113 -5.61 -20.73 -18.26
N ARG A 114 -6.82 -20.49 -17.72
CA ARG A 114 -8.08 -20.62 -18.48
C ARG A 114 -8.12 -19.68 -19.69
N LEU A 115 -7.49 -18.51 -19.58
CA LEU A 115 -7.41 -17.49 -20.63
C LEU A 115 -6.21 -17.66 -21.58
N GLY A 116 -5.45 -18.76 -21.48
CA GLY A 116 -4.23 -18.98 -22.28
C GLY A 116 -3.07 -18.07 -21.90
N LEU A 117 -3.11 -17.46 -20.71
CA LEU A 117 -2.10 -16.52 -20.22
C LEU A 117 -1.09 -17.24 -19.30
N PRO A 118 0.19 -16.81 -19.31
CA PRO A 118 1.18 -17.36 -18.39
C PRO A 118 0.82 -17.02 -16.94
N ALA A 119 1.18 -17.90 -16.01
CA ALA A 119 1.01 -17.68 -14.58
C ALA A 119 1.78 -16.43 -14.11
N LEU A 120 1.33 -15.84 -13.00
CA LEU A 120 2.03 -14.71 -12.41
C LEU A 120 3.41 -15.16 -11.90
N PRO A 121 4.45 -14.33 -12.09
CA PRO A 121 5.77 -14.64 -11.55
C PRO A 121 5.71 -14.76 -10.04
N GLU A 122 6.57 -15.62 -9.47
CA GLU A 122 6.73 -15.64 -8.02
C GLU A 122 7.25 -14.28 -7.55
N PHE A 123 6.67 -13.80 -6.45
CA PHE A 123 7.08 -12.54 -5.85
C PHE A 123 8.42 -12.78 -5.15
N ARG A 124 9.53 -12.75 -5.91
CA ARG A 124 10.87 -12.80 -5.35
C ARG A 124 11.01 -11.56 -4.46
N SER A 125 11.05 -11.75 -3.15
CA SER A 125 11.46 -10.67 -2.26
C SER A 125 12.92 -10.40 -2.60
N GLN A 126 13.18 -9.41 -3.45
CA GLN A 126 14.49 -8.81 -3.52
C GLN A 126 14.68 -8.09 -2.19
N ARG A 127 15.06 -8.83 -1.14
CA ARG A 127 15.85 -8.22 -0.09
C ARG A 127 17.24 -8.10 -0.70
N PRO A 128 17.83 -6.90 -0.77
CA PRO A 128 19.26 -6.82 -0.93
C PRO A 128 19.87 -7.65 0.20
N GLU A 129 20.72 -8.62 -0.13
CA GLU A 129 21.64 -9.19 0.86
C GLU A 129 22.44 -8.01 1.39
N ARG A 130 22.21 -7.64 2.66
CA ARG A 130 23.15 -6.77 3.37
C ARG A 130 24.32 -7.67 3.76
N SER A 131 25.36 -7.64 2.94
CA SER A 131 26.72 -8.04 3.29
C SER A 131 27.28 -7.12 4.37
#